data_AF-A0A527TLY5-F1
#
_entry.id   AF-A0A527TLY5-F1
#
_cell.length_a   1.000
_cell.length_b   1.000
_cell.length_c   1.000
_cell.angle_alpha   90.00
_cell.angle_beta   90.00
_cell.angle_gamma   90.00
#
_symmetry.space_group_name_H-M   'P 1'
#
loop_
_entity.id
_entity.type
_entity.pdbx_description
1 polymer ?
#
loop_
_entity_poly.entity_id
_entity_poly.type
_entity_poly.pdbx_seq_one_letter_code
_entity_poly.pdbx_strand_id
1 'polypeptide(L)'
;YAARINNYATVDDFIAAHAGSPWFVSMVGFVAGLPFMYQMVDRPRQIQVPKYLRPRTDTPKLTIGYGGCFSCIYSVRGAGGYQ
;
A
#
# COMPACT_ATOMS: atom_id res chain seq x y z
N TYR A 1 -7.25 9.46 -4.15
CA TYR A 1 -8.31 8.54 -3.66
C TYR A 1 -8.01 8.07 -2.24
N ALA A 2 -6.87 7.42 -1.99
CA ALA A 2 -6.47 6.91 -0.67
C ALA A 2 -6.55 7.96 0.46
N ALA A 3 -6.01 9.17 0.25
CA ALA A 3 -6.11 10.28 1.21
C ALA A 3 -7.57 10.59 1.61
N ARG A 4 -8.45 10.75 0.61
CA ARG A 4 -9.88 11.07 0.80
C ARG A 4 -10.62 10.01 1.62
N ILE A 5 -10.41 8.72 1.35
CA ILE A 5 -11.12 7.66 2.07
C ILE A 5 -10.56 7.38 3.48
N ASN A 6 -9.36 7.89 3.78
CA ASN A 6 -8.74 7.82 5.10
C ASN A 6 -8.84 9.17 5.86
N ASN A 7 -9.69 10.10 5.40
CA ASN A 7 -9.96 11.40 6.04
C ASN A 7 -8.73 12.31 6.22
N TYR A 8 -7.74 12.21 5.35
CA TYR A 8 -6.64 13.17 5.30
C TYR A 8 -7.07 14.43 4.53
N ALA A 9 -6.73 15.60 5.07
CA ALA A 9 -7.08 16.89 4.46
C ALA A 9 -6.35 17.10 3.13
N THR A 10 -5.08 16.69 3.07
CA THR A 10 -4.24 16.80 1.87
C THR A 10 -3.59 15.48 1.49
N VAL A 11 -3.03 15.43 0.27
CA VAL A 11 -2.19 14.32 -0.16
C VAL A 11 -0.89 14.28 0.67
N ASP A 12 -0.36 15.43 1.05
CA ASP A 12 0.87 15.51 1.84
C ASP A 12 0.69 14.93 3.24
N ASP A 13 -0.48 15.14 3.88
CA ASP A 13 -0.81 14.53 5.16
C ASP A 13 -0.84 13.00 5.08
N PHE A 14 -1.38 12.46 3.98
CA PHE A 14 -1.40 11.02 3.71
C PHE A 14 0.02 10.47 3.50
N ILE A 15 0.86 11.18 2.75
CA ILE A 15 2.27 10.80 2.52
C ILE A 15 3.04 10.83 3.85
N ALA A 16 2.87 11.87 4.65
CA ALA A 16 3.47 12.00 5.97
C ALA A 16 3.04 10.86 6.90
N ALA A 17 1.76 10.48 6.88
CA ALA A 17 1.27 9.34 7.65
C ALA A 17 1.86 8.00 7.18
N HIS A 18 1.98 7.77 5.86
CA HIS A 18 2.60 6.57 5.29
C HIS A 18 4.08 6.44 5.66
N ALA A 19 4.84 7.53 5.53
CA ALA A 19 6.29 7.55 5.72
C ALA A 19 6.70 7.76 7.20
N GLY A 20 5.81 8.26 8.05
CA GLY A 20 6.08 8.64 9.43
C GLY A 20 6.08 7.48 10.44
N SER A 21 5.91 6.22 10.00
CA SER A 21 5.97 5.06 10.88
C SER A 21 6.66 3.86 10.20
N PRO A 22 7.27 2.97 11.00
CA PRO A 22 7.90 1.77 10.44
C PRO A 22 6.86 0.78 9.93
N TRP A 23 7.33 -0.13 9.08
CA TRP A 23 6.52 -1.18 8.47
C TRP A 23 7.02 -2.56 8.90
N PHE A 24 6.08 -3.41 9.33
CA PHE A 24 6.35 -4.81 9.62
C PHE A 24 6.10 -5.64 8.36
N VAL A 25 7.12 -6.36 7.87
CA VAL A 25 6.96 -7.31 6.77
C VAL A 25 6.41 -8.62 7.33
N SER A 26 5.11 -8.85 7.14
CA SER A 26 4.43 -10.03 7.69
C SER A 26 4.58 -11.28 6.81
N MET A 27 4.82 -11.08 5.51
CA MET A 27 5.07 -12.16 4.56
C MET A 27 5.92 -11.62 3.39
N VAL A 28 6.75 -12.47 2.82
CA VAL A 28 7.42 -12.21 1.54
C VAL A 28 6.96 -13.28 0.56
N GLY A 29 6.45 -12.90 -0.60
CA GLY A 29 5.92 -13.88 -1.55
C GLY A 29 5.35 -13.26 -2.82
N PHE A 30 4.40 -13.97 -3.45
CA PHE A 30 3.85 -13.61 -4.77
C PHE A 30 4.95 -13.55 -5.85
N VAL A 31 4.99 -12.51 -6.69
CA VAL A 31 5.97 -12.39 -7.78
C VAL A 31 7.26 -11.76 -7.25
N ALA A 32 8.37 -12.46 -7.44
CA ALA A 32 9.74 -11.98 -7.19
C ALA A 32 9.95 -11.37 -5.78
N GLY A 33 9.41 -12.02 -4.75
CA GLY A 33 9.64 -11.63 -3.35
C GLY A 33 8.98 -10.31 -2.95
N LEU A 34 7.77 -10.05 -3.42
CA LEU A 34 6.99 -8.88 -3.02
C LEU A 34 6.72 -8.93 -1.50
N PRO A 35 7.07 -7.87 -0.73
CA PRO A 35 6.81 -7.82 0.69
C PRO A 35 5.36 -7.39 0.96
N PHE A 36 4.67 -8.14 1.80
CA PHE A 36 3.40 -7.74 2.39
C PHE A 36 3.71 -7.00 3.68
N MET A 37 3.42 -5.70 3.70
CA MET A 37 3.83 -4.79 4.76
C MET A 37 2.60 -4.31 5.54
N TYR A 38 2.68 -4.35 6.86
CA TYR A 38 1.67 -3.82 7.77
C TYR A 38 2.24 -2.63 8.53
N GLN A 39 1.52 -1.52 8.58
CA GLN A 39 2.03 -0.30 9.22
C GLN A 39 2.08 -0.50 10.73
N MET A 40 3.15 -0.07 11.39
CA MET A 40 3.29 -0.20 12.86
C MET A 40 2.70 1.02 13.57
N VAL A 41 1.37 1.16 13.50
CA VAL A 41 0.58 2.19 14.20
C VAL A 41 -0.67 1.58 14.83
N ASP A 42 -1.22 2.27 15.83
CA ASP A 42 -2.49 1.90 16.44
C ASP A 42 -3.62 1.82 15.42
N ARG A 43 -4.60 0.96 15.69
CA ARG A 43 -5.71 0.66 14.76
C ARG A 43 -6.45 1.90 14.21
N PRO A 44 -6.72 2.97 14.98
CA PRO A 44 -7.37 4.18 14.45
C PRO A 44 -6.54 4.94 13.40
N ARG A 45 -5.22 4.73 13.37
CA ARG A 45 -4.28 5.38 12.46
C ARG A 45 -3.93 4.52 11.25
N GLN A 46 -4.44 3.29 11.16
CA GLN A 46 -4.15 2.39 10.05
C GLN A 46 -4.72 2.93 8.75
N ILE A 47 -3.84 3.10 7.77
CA ILE A 47 -4.24 3.40 6.40
C ILE A 47 -4.86 2.15 5.78
N GLN A 48 -6.09 2.28 5.27
CA GLN A 48 -6.78 1.21 4.56
C GLN A 48 -7.25 1.68 3.20
N VAL A 49 -6.94 0.91 2.16
CA VAL A 49 -7.36 1.23 0.79
C VAL A 49 -7.76 -0.05 0.07
N PRO A 50 -8.99 -0.16 -0.48
CA PRO A 50 -9.41 -1.36 -1.18
C PRO A 50 -8.59 -1.57 -2.45
N LYS A 51 -8.44 -2.84 -2.85
CA LYS A 51 -7.87 -3.18 -4.16
C LYS A 51 -8.77 -2.68 -5.29
N TYR A 52 -8.22 -2.48 -6.48
CA TYR A 52 -9.01 -2.28 -7.68
C TYR A 52 -9.96 -3.45 -7.92
N LEU A 53 -11.19 -3.14 -8.35
CA LEU A 53 -12.15 -4.15 -8.82
C LEU A 53 -11.64 -4.91 -10.05
N ARG A 54 -10.91 -4.20 -10.93
CA ARG A 54 -10.23 -4.75 -12.10
C ARG A 54 -8.74 -4.40 -11.98
N PRO A 55 -7.85 -5.39 -11.77
CA PRO A 55 -6.44 -5.11 -11.56
C PRO A 55 -5.83 -4.48 -12.82
N ARG A 56 -4.78 -3.66 -12.63
CA ARG A 56 -3.94 -3.20 -13.73
C ARG A 56 -3.26 -4.42 -14.34
N THR A 57 -3.21 -4.49 -15.65
CA THR A 57 -2.42 -5.51 -16.38
C THR A 57 -0.92 -5.19 -16.34
N ASP A 58 -0.57 -3.93 -16.09
CA ASP A 58 0.80 -3.44 -16.03
C ASP A 58 0.97 -2.41 -14.89
N THR A 59 1.84 -2.74 -13.93
CA THR A 59 2.26 -1.89 -12.82
C THR A 59 3.80 -1.82 -12.84
N PRO A 60 4.42 -0.64 -12.84
CA PRO A 60 5.87 -0.50 -12.83
C PRO A 60 6.53 -1.17 -11.61
N LYS A 61 7.81 -1.56 -11.78
CA LYS A 61 8.63 -2.00 -10.64
C LYS A 61 8.79 -0.83 -9.64
N LEU A 62 8.93 -1.18 -8.37
CA LEU A 62 9.09 -0.27 -7.23
C LEU A 62 7.88 0.63 -6.95
N THR A 63 6.74 0.40 -7.61
CA THR A 63 5.48 1.03 -7.19
C THR A 63 5.13 0.59 -5.77
N ILE A 64 4.75 1.55 -4.94
CA ILE A 64 4.14 1.30 -3.63
C ILE A 64 2.63 1.21 -3.84
N GLY A 65 2.00 0.18 -3.30
CA GLY A 65 0.57 -0.01 -3.42
C GLY A 65 -0.12 -0.27 -2.09
N TYR A 66 -1.44 -0.05 -2.05
CA TYR A 66 -2.29 -0.46 -0.93
C TYR A 66 -3.40 -1.45 -1.32
N GLY A 67 -3.65 -2.42 -0.43
CA GLY A 67 -4.69 -3.43 -0.60
C GLY A 67 -5.22 -3.92 0.74
N GLY A 68 -6.37 -3.39 1.16
CA GLY A 68 -6.85 -3.51 2.53
C GLY A 68 -5.95 -2.72 3.47
N CYS A 69 -5.55 -3.34 4.58
CA CYS A 69 -4.60 -2.82 5.56
C CYS A 69 -3.12 -3.12 5.22
N PHE A 70 -2.85 -3.75 4.09
CA PHE A 70 -1.49 -4.06 3.65
C PHE A 70 -1.01 -3.04 2.64
N SER A 71 0.26 -2.66 2.76
CA SER A 71 1.03 -2.05 1.69
C SER A 71 1.97 -3.08 1.06
N CYS A 72 2.48 -2.78 -0.13
CA CYS A 72 3.51 -3.57 -0.80
C CYS A 72 4.42 -2.68 -1.63
N ILE A 73 5.59 -3.22 -1.99
CA ILE A 73 6.46 -2.66 -3.03
C ILE A 73 6.52 -3.70 -4.14
N TYR A 74 6.10 -3.33 -5.36
CA TYR A 74 6.15 -4.25 -6.51
C TYR A 74 7.61 -4.51 -6.91
N SER A 75 8.16 -5.65 -6.52
CA SER A 75 9.58 -5.98 -6.78
C SER A 75 9.94 -6.03 -8.27
N VAL A 76 8.97 -6.36 -9.13
CA VAL A 76 9.09 -6.38 -10.59
C VAL A 76 7.87 -5.76 -11.26
N ARG A 77 8.00 -5.41 -12.54
CA ARG A 77 6.87 -4.96 -13.36
C ARG A 77 5.89 -6.12 -13.60
N GLY A 78 4.60 -5.88 -13.50
CA GLY A 78 3.58 -6.91 -13.74
C GLY A 78 2.16 -6.47 -13.39
N ALA A 79 1.20 -7.40 -13.47
CA ALA A 79 -0.18 -7.12 -13.09
C ALA A 79 -0.32 -6.84 -11.58
N GLY A 80 -1.26 -5.96 -11.21
CA GLY A 80 -1.38 -5.50 -9.83
C GLY A 80 -2.76 -4.94 -9.50
N GLY A 81 -3.34 -5.41 -8.39
CA GLY A 81 -4.64 -4.94 -7.89
C GLY A 81 -4.56 -3.91 -6.78
N TYR A 82 -3.37 -3.62 -6.25
CA TYR A 82 -3.21 -2.61 -5.20
C TYR A 82 -3.38 -1.21 -5.80
N GLN A 83 -4.01 -0.29 -5.07
CA GLN A 83 -4.16 1.11 -5.47
C GLN A 83 -2.79 1.76 -5.57
#